data_AF-A0A871R6L7-F1
#
_entry.id   AF-A0A871R6L7-F1
#
_cell.length_a   1.000
_cell.length_b   1.000
_cell.length_c   1.000
_cell.angle_alpha   90.00
_cell.angle_beta   90.00
_cell.angle_gamma   90.00
#
_symmetry.space_group_name_H-M   'P 1'
#
loop_
_entity.id
_entity.type
_entity.pdbx_description
1 polymer ?
#
loop_
_entity_poly.entity_id
_entity_poly.type
_entity_poly.pdbx_seq_one_letter_code
_entity_poly.pdbx_strand_id
1 'polypeptide(L)'
;MRFNSKAVLVTVLGFSFSRQVEASIGDNLDEFKDCCKLCDIVTCNGRENYPDVSDASYDLMMKDQTETKRFVTLPLAWNLRFLGWECYQNCDYQCQRFITADRKEKGESVVQFHGKWPFARVFGVQEFFSTLFSIGNFFPHYWGFKSMWAHYKVEKSIRGNPEAASMYWAYAIIGLVASFAWIFSTLFHLRDTWTREKLDYYFAGMTVISGLYGVGTRYFKLYLTSNNGKRFAFGLLIISMYICHVLRLLHDWSYTYNMRANVIVGISEDVLWFLHAIRTFRQRRQSTNILVDLQNKAINWTLIPILLVISVSLGMTFELFDFPPIMDLLDAHATWHFCTIWPALYWYPYMVRDVEQGVKDTKFE
;
A
#
# COMPACT_ATOMS: atom_id res chain seq x y z
N MET A 1 23.66 0.35 -38.05
CA MET A 1 24.38 1.28 -37.15
C MET A 1 24.48 0.66 -35.77
N ARG A 2 25.69 0.51 -35.23
CA ARG A 2 25.96 0.00 -33.88
C ARG A 2 25.39 0.98 -32.86
N PHE A 3 24.36 0.60 -32.12
CA PHE A 3 23.80 1.40 -31.04
C PHE A 3 24.67 1.24 -29.78
N ASN A 4 25.15 2.38 -29.28
CA ASN A 4 25.95 2.52 -28.08
C ASN A 4 25.05 2.41 -26.84
N SER A 5 25.24 1.38 -26.02
CA SER A 5 24.37 0.97 -24.91
C SER A 5 24.44 1.86 -23.65
N LYS A 6 24.68 3.17 -23.78
CA LYS A 6 24.94 4.08 -22.65
C LYS A 6 23.91 5.21 -22.49
N ALA A 7 22.62 4.90 -22.63
CA ALA A 7 21.55 5.88 -22.41
C ALA A 7 20.28 5.27 -21.77
N VAL A 8 20.43 4.47 -20.70
CA VAL A 8 19.33 4.07 -19.81
C VAL A 8 19.73 4.27 -18.33
N LEU A 9 20.58 5.27 -18.06
CA LEU A 9 21.09 5.50 -16.70
C LEU A 9 20.84 6.93 -16.24
N VAL A 10 19.58 7.31 -16.06
CA VAL A 10 19.17 8.32 -15.08
C VAL A 10 17.75 7.99 -14.67
N THR A 11 17.62 7.24 -13.58
CA THR A 11 16.78 7.48 -12.39
C THR A 11 16.89 6.19 -11.56
N VAL A 12 16.90 6.28 -10.24
CA VAL A 12 17.08 5.19 -9.27
C VAL A 12 18.54 4.90 -8.89
N LEU A 13 19.21 5.92 -8.33
CA LEU A 13 20.28 5.69 -7.35
C LEU A 13 20.07 6.67 -6.20
N GLY A 14 19.70 6.14 -5.03
CA GLY A 14 19.69 6.93 -3.80
C GLY A 14 18.67 6.51 -2.74
N PHE A 15 18.67 5.25 -2.29
CA PHE A 15 18.03 4.91 -1.00
C PHE A 15 18.89 3.97 -0.18
N SER A 16 19.98 4.53 0.34
CA SER A 16 20.68 3.99 1.51
C SER A 16 20.72 5.07 2.58
N PHE A 17 19.57 5.36 3.18
CA PHE A 17 19.52 5.96 4.51
C PHE A 17 19.00 4.89 5.47
N SER A 18 19.92 4.21 6.15
CA SER A 18 19.61 3.48 7.37
C SER A 18 19.34 4.51 8.47
N ARG A 19 18.09 4.96 8.61
CA ARG A 19 17.66 5.51 9.90
C ARG A 19 17.66 4.35 10.89
N GLN A 20 18.37 4.53 12.00
CA GLN A 20 18.23 3.65 13.16
C GLN A 20 16.76 3.68 13.58
N VAL A 21 16.22 2.54 13.99
CA VAL A 21 14.85 2.42 14.52
C VAL A 21 14.89 2.99 15.94
N GLU A 22 14.94 4.30 16.05
CA GLU A 22 14.70 4.98 17.31
C GLU A 22 13.18 5.01 17.55
N ALA A 23 12.78 4.86 18.81
CA ALA A 23 11.40 5.13 19.21
C ALA A 23 11.01 6.55 18.78
N SER A 24 9.73 6.77 18.49
CA SER A 24 9.31 8.07 17.99
C SER A 24 9.57 9.12 19.06
N ILE A 25 9.83 10.36 18.64
CA ILE A 25 10.10 11.45 19.58
C ILE A 25 8.98 11.57 20.61
N GLY A 26 7.72 11.44 20.19
CA GLY A 26 6.55 11.46 21.07
C GLY A 26 6.53 10.36 22.12
N ASP A 27 7.04 9.17 21.81
CA ASP A 27 7.09 8.02 22.74
C ASP A 27 8.06 8.26 23.90
N ASN A 28 9.03 9.15 23.70
CA ASN A 28 10.05 9.48 24.69
C ASN A 28 9.68 10.68 25.57
N LEU A 29 8.62 11.43 25.25
CA LEU A 29 8.19 12.59 26.04
C LEU A 29 7.65 12.15 27.41
N ASP A 30 8.19 12.73 28.47
CA ASP A 30 7.74 12.45 29.84
C ASP A 30 6.29 12.91 30.03
N GLU A 31 5.91 14.07 29.47
CA GLU A 31 4.51 14.53 29.53
C GLU A 31 3.52 13.58 28.84
N PHE A 32 3.95 12.85 27.81
CA PHE A 32 3.10 11.85 27.15
C PHE A 32 2.92 10.61 28.03
N LYS A 33 4.02 10.09 28.59
CA LYS A 33 4.00 8.92 29.50
C LYS A 33 3.17 9.20 30.74
N ASP A 34 3.37 10.37 31.36
CA ASP A 34 2.63 10.80 32.55
C ASP A 34 1.14 10.98 32.23
N CYS A 35 0.79 11.54 31.08
CA CYS A 35 -0.60 11.62 30.63
C CYS A 35 -1.24 10.23 30.49
N CYS A 36 -0.56 9.29 29.81
CA CYS A 36 -1.08 7.95 29.61
C CYS A 36 -1.27 7.21 30.94
N LYS A 37 -0.29 7.32 31.85
CA LYS A 37 -0.37 6.77 33.21
C LYS A 37 -1.56 7.34 33.97
N LEU A 38 -1.71 8.67 33.99
CA LEU A 38 -2.82 9.33 34.66
C LEU A 38 -4.16 8.84 34.13
N CYS A 39 -4.32 8.81 32.81
CA CYS A 39 -5.55 8.35 32.16
C CYS A 39 -5.86 6.87 32.48
N ASP A 40 -4.86 5.99 32.43
CA ASP A 40 -5.06 4.57 32.75
C ASP A 40 -5.57 4.39 34.20
N ILE A 41 -4.99 5.11 35.15
CA ILE A 41 -5.39 5.09 36.56
C ILE A 41 -6.84 5.57 36.75
N VAL A 42 -7.19 6.73 36.20
CA VAL A 42 -8.47 7.39 36.51
C VAL A 42 -9.64 6.92 35.65
N THR A 43 -9.37 6.29 34.50
CA THR A 43 -10.42 5.86 33.57
C THR A 43 -10.44 4.36 33.26
N CYS A 44 -9.32 3.65 33.36
CA CYS A 44 -9.20 2.26 32.92
C CYS A 44 -9.02 1.25 34.05
N ASN A 45 -9.17 1.69 35.31
CA ASN A 45 -8.87 0.89 36.51
C ASN A 45 -7.41 0.39 36.53
N GLY A 46 -6.50 1.12 35.89
CA GLY A 46 -5.09 0.74 35.74
C GLY A 46 -4.24 0.97 36.99
N ARG A 47 -4.84 1.31 38.14
CA ARG A 47 -4.11 1.63 39.38
C ARG A 47 -3.09 0.55 39.76
N GLU A 48 -3.45 -0.72 39.61
CA GLU A 48 -2.58 -1.86 39.94
C GLU A 48 -1.29 -1.91 39.10
N ASN A 49 -1.26 -1.28 37.93
CA ASN A 49 -0.08 -1.20 37.06
C ASN A 49 0.98 -0.22 37.60
N TYR A 50 0.63 0.64 38.57
CA TYR A 50 1.45 1.75 39.06
C TYR A 50 1.60 1.73 40.58
N PRO A 51 2.42 0.81 41.12
CA PRO A 51 2.58 0.63 42.57
C PRO A 51 3.26 1.82 43.27
N ASP A 52 3.86 2.73 42.51
CA ASP A 52 4.49 3.95 43.01
C ASP A 52 3.48 5.06 43.39
N VAL A 53 2.19 4.88 43.04
CA VAL A 53 1.13 5.84 43.33
C VAL A 53 0.53 5.58 44.71
N SER A 54 0.72 6.52 45.63
CA SER A 54 0.12 6.47 46.98
C SER A 54 -1.40 6.65 46.95
N ASP A 55 -2.10 6.19 48.00
CA ASP A 55 -3.55 6.42 48.17
C ASP A 55 -3.92 7.90 48.08
N ALA A 56 -3.14 8.77 48.74
CA ALA A 56 -3.38 10.21 48.72
C ALA A 56 -3.26 10.80 47.30
N SER A 57 -2.26 10.37 46.53
CA SER A 57 -2.11 10.80 45.13
C SER A 57 -3.25 10.28 44.26
N TYR A 58 -3.68 9.03 44.46
CA TYR A 58 -4.80 8.44 43.74
C TYR A 58 -6.10 9.23 43.99
N ASP A 59 -6.42 9.54 45.25
CA ASP A 59 -7.62 10.30 45.60
C ASP A 59 -7.61 11.70 44.96
N LEU A 60 -6.46 12.36 44.90
CA LEU A 60 -6.30 13.65 44.22
C LEU A 60 -6.52 13.53 42.70
N MET A 61 -5.95 12.50 42.05
CA MET A 61 -6.14 12.25 40.62
C MET A 61 -7.61 11.97 40.28
N MET A 62 -8.28 11.14 41.10
CA MET A 62 -9.71 10.83 40.92
C MET A 62 -10.60 12.06 41.11
N LYS A 63 -10.26 12.90 42.10
CA LYS A 63 -10.96 14.17 42.32
C LYS A 63 -10.80 15.12 41.13
N ASP A 64 -9.57 15.31 40.65
CA ASP A 64 -9.28 16.15 39.48
C ASP A 64 -10.05 15.67 38.24
N GLN A 65 -10.05 14.37 37.95
CA GLN A 65 -10.81 13.82 36.83
C GLN A 65 -12.32 14.01 37.00
N THR A 66 -12.85 13.94 38.23
CA THR A 66 -14.28 14.17 38.50
C THR A 66 -14.68 15.62 38.27
N GLU A 67 -13.81 16.56 38.62
CA GLU A 67 -14.04 18.00 38.49
C GLU A 67 -13.83 18.50 37.06
N THR A 68 -12.71 18.11 36.44
CA THR A 68 -12.29 18.62 35.12
C THR A 68 -12.89 17.82 33.96
N LYS A 69 -13.19 16.54 34.18
CA LYS A 69 -13.59 15.57 33.13
C LYS A 69 -12.62 15.57 31.95
N ARG A 70 -11.32 15.68 32.25
CA ARG A 70 -10.25 15.77 31.26
C ARG A 70 -10.25 14.58 30.29
N PHE A 71 -10.44 13.36 30.81
CA PHE A 71 -10.49 12.15 30.00
C PHE A 71 -11.92 11.65 29.79
N VAL A 72 -12.17 11.04 28.63
CA VAL A 72 -13.45 10.37 28.33
C VAL A 72 -13.67 9.21 29.30
N THR A 73 -14.80 9.26 30.02
CA THR A 73 -15.21 8.20 30.96
C THR A 73 -15.78 6.97 30.24
N LEU A 74 -15.59 5.80 30.84
CA LEU A 74 -16.21 4.56 30.37
C LEU A 74 -17.73 4.51 30.66
N PRO A 75 -18.51 3.74 29.87
CA PRO A 75 -18.09 3.02 28.67
C PRO A 75 -17.82 3.97 27.49
N LEU A 76 -16.85 3.63 26.63
CA LEU A 76 -16.58 4.40 25.42
C LEU A 76 -17.84 4.52 24.54
N ALA A 77 -17.90 5.59 23.74
CA ALA A 77 -18.97 5.78 22.77
C ALA A 77 -19.14 4.54 21.86
N TRP A 78 -20.37 4.26 21.44
CA TRP A 78 -20.71 3.02 20.73
C TRP A 78 -19.89 2.82 19.45
N ASN A 79 -19.58 3.89 18.73
CA ASN A 79 -18.79 3.88 17.50
C ASN A 79 -17.33 3.48 17.77
N LEU A 80 -16.77 3.92 18.90
CA LEU A 80 -15.42 3.53 19.33
C LEU A 80 -15.38 2.05 19.72
N ARG A 81 -16.37 1.59 20.50
CA ARG A 81 -16.48 0.17 20.88
C ARG A 81 -16.68 -0.73 19.66
N PHE A 82 -17.53 -0.32 18.72
CA PHE A 82 -17.79 -1.06 17.48
C PHE A 82 -16.52 -1.24 16.64
N LEU A 83 -15.67 -0.21 16.58
CA LEU A 83 -14.39 -0.27 15.87
C LEU A 83 -13.27 -0.96 16.67
N GLY A 84 -13.54 -1.44 17.88
CA GLY A 84 -12.58 -2.18 18.70
C GLY A 84 -11.56 -1.28 19.42
N TRP A 85 -11.96 -0.07 19.82
CA TRP A 85 -11.17 0.75 20.73
C TRP A 85 -11.34 0.27 22.17
N GLU A 86 -10.22 0.01 22.84
CA GLU A 86 -10.16 -0.32 24.25
C GLU A 86 -9.85 0.92 25.11
N CYS A 87 -9.97 0.79 26.43
CA CYS A 87 -9.79 1.92 27.34
C CYS A 87 -8.39 2.53 27.23
N TYR A 88 -7.34 1.72 27.41
CA TYR A 88 -5.96 2.21 27.36
C TYR A 88 -5.61 2.80 26.00
N GLN A 89 -6.05 2.17 24.91
CA GLN A 89 -5.86 2.69 23.55
C GLN A 89 -6.54 4.06 23.35
N ASN A 90 -7.67 4.29 24.01
CA ASN A 90 -8.34 5.59 24.00
C ASN A 90 -7.60 6.61 24.89
N CYS A 91 -6.97 6.18 25.98
CA CYS A 91 -6.06 7.02 26.78
C CYS A 91 -4.85 7.47 25.98
N ASP A 92 -4.15 6.53 25.35
CA ASP A 92 -3.01 6.78 24.47
C ASP A 92 -3.38 7.82 23.39
N TYR A 93 -4.49 7.59 22.67
CA TYR A 93 -5.01 8.56 21.69
C TYR A 93 -5.24 9.96 22.29
N GLN A 94 -5.95 10.06 23.43
CA GLN A 94 -6.25 11.36 24.03
C GLN A 94 -4.98 12.11 24.41
N CYS A 95 -3.99 11.39 24.95
CA CYS A 95 -2.71 11.96 25.32
C CYS A 95 -1.92 12.43 24.10
N GLN A 96 -1.87 11.67 23.00
CA GLN A 96 -1.29 12.15 21.75
C GLN A 96 -1.94 13.47 21.30
N ARG A 97 -3.27 13.59 21.40
CA ARG A 97 -4.00 14.82 21.05
C ARG A 97 -3.68 15.99 21.98
N PHE A 98 -3.61 15.76 23.29
CA PHE A 98 -3.26 16.80 24.26
C PHE A 98 -1.83 17.30 24.08
N ILE A 99 -0.86 16.39 23.97
CA ILE A 99 0.54 16.77 23.75
C ILE A 99 0.71 17.49 22.42
N THR A 100 0.04 17.01 21.36
CA THR A 100 0.08 17.69 20.06
C THR A 100 -0.50 19.11 20.13
N ALA A 101 -1.59 19.31 20.86
CA ALA A 101 -2.19 20.64 21.02
C ALA A 101 -1.29 21.59 21.81
N ASP A 102 -0.73 21.14 22.93
CA ASP A 102 0.19 21.90 23.77
C ASP A 102 1.46 22.31 23.00
N ARG A 103 2.05 21.37 22.24
CA ARG A 103 3.21 21.66 21.38
C ARG A 103 2.89 22.71 20.31
N LYS A 104 1.73 22.60 19.65
CA LYS A 104 1.29 23.60 18.66
C LYS A 104 1.10 24.98 19.29
N GLU A 105 0.53 25.06 20.49
CA GLU A 105 0.36 26.33 21.24
C GLU A 105 1.70 26.97 21.59
N LYS A 106 2.70 26.17 21.96
CA LYS A 106 4.06 26.61 22.24
C LYS A 106 4.89 26.94 21.00
N GLY A 107 4.35 26.73 19.80
CA GLY A 107 5.08 26.90 18.54
C GLY A 107 6.14 25.83 18.29
N GLU A 108 6.05 24.68 18.97
CA GLU A 108 6.92 23.54 18.79
C GLU A 108 6.47 22.65 17.62
N SER A 109 7.39 21.86 17.08
CA SER A 109 7.06 20.89 16.02
C SER A 109 6.14 19.78 16.52
N VAL A 110 5.19 19.38 15.67
CA VAL A 110 4.42 18.15 15.86
C VAL A 110 5.37 16.95 15.73
N VAL A 111 5.16 15.93 16.54
CA VAL A 111 5.99 14.72 16.59
C VAL A 111 5.14 13.47 16.35
N GLN A 112 5.80 12.39 15.92
CA GLN A 112 5.18 11.08 15.76
C GLN A 112 5.12 10.35 17.12
N PHE A 113 4.10 9.49 17.26
CA PHE A 113 3.89 8.56 18.36
C PHE A 113 3.73 7.15 17.76
N HIS A 114 4.42 6.15 18.30
CA HIS A 114 4.41 4.77 17.82
C HIS A 114 4.66 4.63 16.30
N GLY A 115 5.51 5.50 15.75
CA GLY A 115 5.89 5.55 14.33
C GLY A 115 4.89 6.27 13.44
N LYS A 116 3.88 6.94 14.01
CA LYS A 116 2.76 7.53 13.29
C LYS A 116 2.47 8.96 13.69
N TRP A 117 1.87 9.69 12.76
CA TRP A 117 1.40 11.04 13.06
C TRP A 117 0.11 11.02 13.91
N PRO A 118 -0.11 12.04 14.76
CA PRO A 118 -1.26 12.09 15.65
C PRO A 118 -2.51 12.58 14.91
N PHE A 119 -3.24 11.67 14.25
CA PHE A 119 -4.47 11.98 13.53
C PHE A 119 -5.65 12.33 14.44
N ALA A 120 -6.56 13.18 13.95
CA ALA A 120 -7.88 13.35 14.53
C ALA A 120 -8.81 12.22 14.07
N ARG A 121 -9.45 11.53 15.02
CA ARG A 121 -10.45 10.50 14.69
C ARG A 121 -11.73 11.12 14.13
N VAL A 122 -12.27 10.52 13.08
CA VAL A 122 -13.58 10.88 12.49
C VAL A 122 -14.51 9.68 12.59
N PHE A 123 -15.64 9.81 13.31
CA PHE A 123 -16.56 8.70 13.64
C PHE A 123 -15.88 7.49 14.33
N GLY A 124 -14.69 7.67 14.88
CA GLY A 124 -13.88 6.60 15.49
C GLY A 124 -12.88 5.93 14.54
N VAL A 125 -12.89 6.30 13.25
CA VAL A 125 -11.87 5.92 12.26
C VAL A 125 -10.55 6.60 12.62
N GLN A 126 -9.46 5.83 12.65
CA GLN A 126 -8.14 6.31 13.03
C GLN A 126 -7.54 7.25 11.98
N GLU A 127 -7.48 6.79 10.73
CA GLU A 127 -6.90 7.54 9.60
C GLU A 127 -7.97 7.68 8.51
N PHE A 128 -8.81 8.71 8.62
CA PHE A 128 -10.04 8.83 7.84
C PHE A 128 -9.80 8.86 6.32
N PHE A 129 -8.88 9.70 5.84
CA PHE A 129 -8.60 9.81 4.42
C PHE A 129 -7.85 8.60 3.87
N SER A 130 -6.87 8.05 4.60
CA SER A 130 -6.20 6.80 4.22
C SER A 130 -7.22 5.67 4.05
N THR A 131 -8.18 5.54 4.98
CA THR A 131 -9.27 4.56 4.90
C THR A 131 -10.13 4.77 3.65
N LEU A 132 -10.58 6.01 3.40
CA LEU A 132 -11.44 6.33 2.25
C LEU A 132 -10.72 6.08 0.92
N PHE A 133 -9.44 6.45 0.83
CA PHE A 133 -8.67 6.27 -0.40
C PHE A 133 -8.26 4.80 -0.63
N SER A 134 -8.05 4.00 0.43
CA SER A 134 -7.89 2.55 0.30
C SER A 134 -9.16 1.90 -0.24
N ILE A 135 -10.34 2.30 0.24
CA ILE A 135 -11.64 1.90 -0.33
C ILE A 135 -11.74 2.33 -1.81
N GLY A 136 -11.31 3.55 -2.12
CA GLY A 136 -11.26 4.07 -3.49
C GLY A 136 -10.41 3.20 -4.42
N ASN A 137 -9.25 2.73 -3.96
CA ASN A 137 -8.39 1.83 -4.73
C ASN A 137 -9.00 0.42 -4.89
N PHE A 138 -9.75 -0.08 -3.91
CA PHE A 138 -10.37 -1.41 -4.01
C PHE A 138 -11.23 -1.57 -5.28
N PHE A 139 -12.04 -0.56 -5.63
CA PHE A 139 -12.97 -0.65 -6.75
C PHE A 139 -12.35 -0.93 -8.12
N PRO A 140 -11.36 -0.15 -8.62
CA PRO A 140 -10.72 -0.43 -9.91
C PRO A 140 -10.06 -1.82 -9.94
N HIS A 141 -9.43 -2.24 -8.83
CA HIS A 141 -8.83 -3.57 -8.74
C HIS A 141 -9.86 -4.70 -8.76
N TYR A 142 -10.97 -4.54 -8.05
CA TYR A 142 -12.05 -5.52 -8.02
C TYR A 142 -12.76 -5.64 -9.39
N TRP A 143 -13.07 -4.51 -10.03
CA TRP A 143 -13.63 -4.52 -11.38
C TRP A 143 -12.66 -5.08 -12.41
N GLY A 144 -11.38 -4.74 -12.28
CA GLY A 144 -10.29 -5.32 -13.05
C GLY A 144 -10.23 -6.84 -12.95
N PHE A 145 -10.27 -7.38 -11.72
CA PHE A 145 -10.35 -8.82 -11.47
C PHE A 145 -11.57 -9.44 -12.17
N LYS A 146 -12.77 -8.88 -11.97
CA LYS A 146 -13.99 -9.42 -12.61
C LYS A 146 -13.88 -9.41 -14.13
N SER A 147 -13.31 -8.36 -14.71
CA SER A 147 -13.08 -8.25 -16.15
C SER A 147 -12.14 -9.35 -16.63
N MET A 148 -10.94 -9.46 -16.03
CA MET A 148 -9.97 -10.51 -16.40
C MET A 148 -10.53 -11.92 -16.23
N TRP A 149 -11.28 -12.15 -15.15
CA TRP A 149 -11.92 -13.43 -14.89
C TRP A 149 -13.00 -13.79 -15.92
N ALA A 150 -13.80 -12.81 -16.35
CA ALA A 150 -14.79 -13.00 -17.39
C ALA A 150 -14.13 -13.39 -18.71
N HIS A 151 -13.11 -12.64 -19.14
CA HIS A 151 -12.33 -12.96 -20.35
C HIS A 151 -11.64 -14.32 -20.26
N TYR A 152 -11.03 -14.65 -19.11
CA TYR A 152 -10.44 -15.96 -18.87
C TYR A 152 -11.44 -17.10 -19.10
N LYS A 153 -12.66 -16.99 -18.56
CA LYS A 153 -13.70 -18.02 -18.73
C LYS A 153 -14.11 -18.18 -20.19
N VAL A 154 -14.26 -17.07 -20.91
CA VAL A 154 -14.62 -17.08 -22.34
C VAL A 154 -13.51 -17.76 -23.15
N GLU A 155 -12.27 -17.30 -23.06
CA GLU A 155 -11.15 -17.86 -23.84
C GLU A 155 -10.85 -19.32 -23.46
N LYS A 156 -11.09 -19.72 -22.21
CA LYS A 156 -10.98 -21.14 -21.80
C LYS A 156 -12.07 -22.02 -22.40
N SER A 157 -13.25 -21.47 -22.66
CA SER A 157 -14.37 -22.22 -23.28
C SER A 157 -14.19 -22.41 -24.78
N ILE A 158 -13.50 -21.48 -25.45
CA ILE A 158 -13.18 -21.55 -26.87
C ILE A 158 -12.00 -22.51 -27.08
N ARG A 159 -12.20 -23.55 -27.89
CA ARG A 159 -11.10 -24.43 -28.33
C ARG A 159 -10.28 -23.70 -29.41
N GLY A 160 -9.29 -22.92 -29.01
CA GLY A 160 -8.41 -22.23 -29.96
C GLY A 160 -7.42 -21.21 -29.38
N ASN A 161 -7.71 -20.63 -28.20
CA ASN A 161 -6.92 -19.54 -27.62
C ASN A 161 -6.36 -19.83 -26.20
N PRO A 162 -5.67 -20.95 -25.96
CA PRO A 162 -5.13 -21.27 -24.63
C PRO A 162 -4.09 -20.25 -24.14
N GLU A 163 -3.38 -19.58 -25.05
CA GLU A 163 -2.44 -18.49 -24.76
C GLU A 163 -3.14 -17.25 -24.16
N ALA A 164 -4.27 -16.84 -24.75
CA ALA A 164 -5.04 -15.70 -24.24
C ALA A 164 -5.64 -16.02 -22.86
N ALA A 165 -6.21 -17.22 -22.70
CA ALA A 165 -6.66 -17.70 -21.40
C ALA A 165 -5.52 -17.71 -20.37
N SER A 166 -4.32 -18.12 -20.74
CA SER A 166 -3.16 -18.10 -19.83
C SER A 166 -2.79 -16.68 -19.40
N MET A 167 -2.85 -15.67 -20.28
CA MET A 167 -2.57 -14.29 -19.88
C MET A 167 -3.69 -13.68 -19.04
N TYR A 168 -4.96 -13.88 -19.41
CA TYR A 168 -6.08 -13.40 -18.61
C TYR A 168 -6.07 -13.98 -17.19
N TRP A 169 -5.66 -15.25 -17.04
CA TRP A 169 -5.45 -15.85 -15.72
C TRP A 169 -4.36 -15.11 -14.93
N ALA A 170 -3.20 -14.85 -15.54
CA ALA A 170 -2.11 -14.15 -14.87
C ALA A 170 -2.52 -12.73 -14.41
N TYR A 171 -3.25 -11.99 -15.25
CA TYR A 171 -3.78 -10.66 -14.89
C TYR A 171 -4.93 -10.71 -13.89
N ALA A 172 -5.75 -11.77 -13.89
CA ALA A 172 -6.78 -11.97 -12.86
C ALA A 172 -6.15 -12.14 -11.47
N ILE A 173 -5.01 -12.82 -11.35
CA ILE A 173 -4.29 -12.95 -10.07
C ILE A 173 -3.91 -11.57 -9.52
N ILE A 174 -3.36 -10.67 -10.36
CA ILE A 174 -3.01 -9.31 -9.94
C ILE A 174 -4.23 -8.58 -9.36
N GLY A 175 -5.36 -8.59 -10.09
CA GLY A 175 -6.58 -7.93 -9.63
C GLY A 175 -7.14 -8.52 -8.33
N LEU A 176 -7.10 -9.84 -8.17
CA LEU A 176 -7.55 -10.50 -6.95
C LEU A 176 -6.69 -10.12 -5.75
N VAL A 177 -5.37 -10.22 -5.90
CA VAL A 177 -4.41 -9.90 -4.83
C VAL A 177 -4.50 -8.42 -4.44
N ALA A 178 -4.51 -7.51 -5.42
CA ALA A 178 -4.62 -6.09 -5.15
C ALA A 178 -5.96 -5.75 -4.46
N SER A 179 -7.06 -6.42 -4.83
CA SER A 179 -8.34 -6.25 -4.13
C SER A 179 -8.23 -6.60 -2.65
N PHE A 180 -7.57 -7.70 -2.31
CA PHE A 180 -7.32 -8.06 -0.91
C PHE A 180 -6.36 -7.09 -0.21
N ALA A 181 -5.31 -6.64 -0.88
CA ALA A 181 -4.39 -5.64 -0.34
C ALA A 181 -5.13 -4.38 0.11
N TRP A 182 -6.00 -3.84 -0.75
CA TRP A 182 -6.78 -2.64 -0.41
C TRP A 182 -7.85 -2.87 0.66
N ILE A 183 -8.37 -4.10 0.80
CA ILE A 183 -9.21 -4.48 1.95
C ILE A 183 -8.39 -4.42 3.24
N PHE A 184 -7.21 -5.03 3.27
CA PHE A 184 -6.39 -5.04 4.50
C PHE A 184 -5.82 -3.66 4.84
N SER A 185 -5.43 -2.89 3.83
CA SER A 185 -5.11 -1.46 3.99
C SER A 185 -6.27 -0.67 4.59
N THR A 186 -7.49 -0.86 4.06
CA THR A 186 -8.70 -0.23 4.62
C THR A 186 -8.88 -0.61 6.09
N LEU A 187 -8.75 -1.90 6.45
CA LEU A 187 -8.91 -2.35 7.84
C LEU A 187 -7.83 -1.79 8.77
N PHE A 188 -6.60 -1.69 8.31
CA PHE A 188 -5.47 -1.12 9.04
C PHE A 188 -5.69 0.37 9.35
N HIS A 189 -5.96 1.19 8.34
CA HIS A 189 -6.22 2.62 8.52
C HIS A 189 -7.53 2.91 9.25
N LEU A 190 -8.51 2.01 9.13
CA LEU A 190 -9.77 2.11 9.86
C LEU A 190 -9.51 2.06 11.36
N ARG A 191 -8.76 1.05 11.79
CA ARG A 191 -8.32 0.86 13.16
C ARG A 191 -7.08 0.00 13.19
N ASP A 192 -6.01 0.60 13.67
CA ASP A 192 -4.70 -0.02 13.72
C ASP A 192 -4.60 -1.05 14.84
N THR A 193 -4.31 -2.28 14.45
CA THR A 193 -3.88 -3.35 15.35
C THR A 193 -2.74 -4.09 14.71
N TRP A 194 -1.87 -4.68 15.53
CA TRP A 194 -0.71 -5.45 15.07
C TRP A 194 -1.07 -6.51 14.00
N THR A 195 -2.21 -7.18 14.15
CA THR A 195 -2.67 -8.17 13.16
C THR A 195 -3.05 -7.52 11.83
N ARG A 196 -3.74 -6.38 11.85
CA ARG A 196 -4.22 -5.70 10.63
C ARG A 196 -3.06 -5.05 9.88
N GLU A 197 -2.15 -4.44 10.61
CA GLU A 197 -0.91 -3.89 10.08
C GLU A 197 -0.09 -4.97 9.37
N LYS A 198 0.12 -6.13 10.02
CA LYS A 198 0.84 -7.25 9.38
C LYS A 198 0.19 -7.73 8.08
N LEU A 199 -1.14 -7.86 8.09
CA LEU A 199 -1.89 -8.28 6.90
C LEU A 199 -1.74 -7.27 5.76
N ASP A 200 -1.80 -5.97 6.05
CA ASP A 200 -1.57 -4.93 5.05
C ASP A 200 -0.18 -5.08 4.41
N TYR A 201 0.86 -5.21 5.22
CA TYR A 201 2.24 -5.39 4.77
C TYR A 201 2.46 -6.67 3.95
N TYR A 202 1.87 -7.80 4.37
CA TYR A 202 1.95 -9.06 3.63
C TYR A 202 1.29 -8.93 2.25
N PHE A 203 0.11 -8.32 2.17
CA PHE A 203 -0.59 -8.15 0.90
C PHE A 203 0.01 -7.05 0.02
N ALA A 204 0.65 -6.03 0.59
CA ALA A 204 1.48 -5.10 -0.17
C ALA A 204 2.63 -5.85 -0.87
N GLY A 205 3.31 -6.75 -0.16
CA GLY A 205 4.34 -7.62 -0.74
C GLY A 205 3.79 -8.63 -1.76
N MET A 206 2.60 -9.17 -1.52
CA MET A 206 1.94 -10.06 -2.48
C MET A 206 1.55 -9.31 -3.77
N THR A 207 1.17 -8.03 -3.66
CA THR A 207 0.79 -7.20 -4.81
C THR A 207 1.96 -7.05 -5.77
N VAL A 208 3.12 -6.58 -5.30
CA VAL A 208 4.31 -6.40 -6.16
C VAL A 208 4.82 -7.72 -6.74
N ILE A 209 4.77 -8.82 -5.99
CA ILE A 209 5.26 -10.11 -6.51
C ILE A 209 4.28 -10.74 -7.52
N SER A 210 2.98 -10.51 -7.34
CA SER A 210 1.97 -10.91 -8.33
C SER A 210 2.04 -10.05 -9.61
N GLY A 211 2.38 -8.77 -9.49
CA GLY A 211 2.68 -7.88 -10.60
C GLY A 211 3.88 -8.37 -11.41
N LEU A 212 4.99 -8.67 -10.73
CA LEU A 212 6.17 -9.31 -11.34
C LEU A 212 5.82 -10.61 -12.07
N TYR A 213 4.97 -11.45 -11.51
CA TYR A 213 4.49 -12.67 -12.18
C TYR A 213 3.73 -12.34 -13.47
N GLY A 214 2.80 -11.39 -13.44
CA GLY A 214 2.00 -11.01 -14.60
C GLY A 214 2.83 -10.41 -15.73
N VAL A 215 3.65 -9.39 -15.44
CA VAL A 215 4.52 -8.78 -16.46
C VAL A 215 5.61 -9.74 -16.93
N GLY A 216 6.16 -10.56 -16.04
CA GLY A 216 7.13 -11.60 -16.40
C GLY A 216 6.53 -12.64 -17.35
N THR A 217 5.30 -13.09 -17.06
CA THR A 217 4.56 -14.01 -17.95
C THR A 217 4.38 -13.41 -19.34
N ARG A 218 4.07 -12.11 -19.39
CA ARG A 218 3.89 -11.38 -20.65
C ARG A 218 5.19 -11.15 -21.42
N TYR A 219 6.22 -10.63 -20.77
CA TYR A 219 7.46 -10.19 -21.40
C TYR A 219 8.31 -11.37 -21.89
N PHE A 220 8.44 -12.43 -21.07
CA PHE A 220 9.17 -13.64 -21.43
C PHE A 220 8.35 -14.63 -22.27
N LYS A 221 7.12 -14.25 -22.65
CA LYS A 221 6.19 -15.08 -23.44
C LYS A 221 5.90 -16.44 -22.78
N LEU A 222 5.76 -16.47 -21.46
CA LEU A 222 5.45 -17.69 -20.70
C LEU A 222 3.98 -18.11 -20.87
N TYR A 223 3.14 -17.24 -21.44
CA TYR A 223 1.78 -17.57 -21.83
C TYR A 223 1.70 -18.57 -22.99
N LEU A 224 2.76 -18.67 -23.81
CA LEU A 224 2.83 -19.63 -24.91
C LEU A 224 2.78 -21.07 -24.38
N THR A 225 1.94 -21.91 -25.00
CA THR A 225 1.84 -23.34 -24.66
C THR A 225 3.19 -24.07 -24.73
N SER A 226 4.05 -23.68 -25.69
CA SER A 226 5.42 -24.20 -25.83
C SER A 226 6.35 -23.86 -24.64
N ASN A 227 6.01 -22.86 -23.84
CA ASN A 227 6.77 -22.42 -22.67
C ASN A 227 6.14 -22.86 -21.34
N ASN A 228 5.18 -23.81 -21.33
CA ASN A 228 4.50 -24.27 -20.12
C ASN A 228 5.46 -24.67 -18.99
N GLY A 229 6.54 -25.41 -19.28
CA GLY A 229 7.54 -25.79 -18.28
C GLY A 229 8.27 -24.59 -17.67
N LYS A 230 8.60 -23.58 -18.49
CA LYS A 230 9.21 -22.32 -18.03
C LYS A 230 8.23 -21.51 -17.19
N ARG A 231 6.94 -21.49 -17.57
CA ARG A 231 5.87 -20.83 -16.79
C ARG A 231 5.73 -21.47 -15.42
N PHE A 232 5.76 -22.80 -15.34
CA PHE A 232 5.70 -23.53 -14.08
C PHE A 232 6.90 -23.21 -13.18
N ALA A 233 8.12 -23.30 -13.72
CA ALA A 233 9.34 -22.98 -12.97
C ALA A 233 9.34 -21.52 -12.47
N PHE A 234 8.90 -20.57 -13.30
CA PHE A 234 8.78 -19.17 -12.91
C PHE A 234 7.73 -18.96 -11.82
N GLY A 235 6.56 -19.61 -11.93
CA GLY A 235 5.53 -19.58 -10.89
C GLY A 235 6.03 -20.14 -9.55
N LEU A 236 6.79 -21.24 -9.58
CA LEU A 236 7.40 -21.82 -8.38
C LEU A 236 8.44 -20.87 -7.74
N LEU A 237 9.23 -20.18 -8.56
CA LEU A 237 10.16 -19.15 -8.09
C LEU A 237 9.42 -18.02 -7.37
N ILE A 238 8.36 -17.46 -7.99
CA ILE A 238 7.55 -16.40 -7.41
C ILE A 238 6.93 -16.83 -6.07
N ILE A 239 6.33 -18.02 -6.02
CA ILE A 239 5.73 -18.56 -4.79
C ILE A 239 6.79 -18.75 -3.71
N SER A 240 7.94 -19.34 -4.05
CA SER A 240 9.05 -19.56 -3.12
C SER A 240 9.58 -18.24 -2.56
N MET A 241 9.75 -17.22 -3.42
CA MET A 241 10.19 -15.89 -3.00
C MET A 241 9.20 -15.27 -1.98
N TYR A 242 7.89 -15.35 -2.24
CA TYR A 242 6.89 -14.81 -1.32
C TYR A 242 6.83 -15.58 0.00
N ILE A 243 6.91 -16.91 -0.03
CA ILE A 243 6.96 -17.72 1.19
C ILE A 243 8.18 -17.36 2.02
N CYS A 244 9.37 -17.28 1.42
CA CYS A 244 10.58 -16.87 2.12
C CYS A 244 10.46 -15.45 2.72
N HIS A 245 9.87 -14.51 1.99
CA HIS A 245 9.59 -13.14 2.46
C HIS A 245 8.69 -13.14 3.70
N VAL A 246 7.57 -13.84 3.66
CA VAL A 246 6.62 -13.94 4.79
C VAL A 246 7.26 -14.68 5.97
N LEU A 247 7.95 -15.79 5.74
CA LEU A 247 8.66 -16.52 6.80
C LEU A 247 9.72 -15.65 7.48
N ARG A 248 10.45 -14.82 6.71
CA ARG A 248 11.41 -13.87 7.25
C ARG A 248 10.74 -12.84 8.16
N LEU A 249 9.57 -12.32 7.78
CA LEU A 249 8.80 -11.35 8.57
C LEU A 249 8.09 -11.98 9.79
N LEU A 250 7.72 -13.25 9.71
CA LEU A 250 7.17 -13.99 10.85
C LEU A 250 8.22 -14.29 11.91
N HIS A 251 9.45 -14.59 11.48
CA HIS A 251 10.56 -14.87 12.39
C HIS A 251 11.10 -13.59 13.06
N ASP A 252 11.31 -12.54 12.29
CA ASP A 252 11.82 -11.26 12.79
C ASP A 252 11.13 -10.11 12.02
N TRP A 253 10.28 -9.35 12.70
CA TRP A 253 9.52 -8.30 12.05
C TRP A 253 10.41 -7.09 11.75
N SER A 254 10.46 -6.66 10.48
CA SER A 254 11.26 -5.49 10.09
C SER A 254 10.60 -4.73 8.95
N TYR A 255 10.13 -3.52 9.27
CA TYR A 255 9.61 -2.55 8.29
C TYR A 255 10.64 -2.22 7.22
N THR A 256 11.89 -1.99 7.63
CA THR A 256 13.01 -1.69 6.72
C THR A 256 13.26 -2.83 5.73
N TYR A 257 13.24 -4.08 6.18
CA TYR A 257 13.34 -5.23 5.28
C TYR A 257 12.15 -5.29 4.33
N ASN A 258 10.92 -5.18 4.85
CA ASN A 258 9.71 -5.25 4.03
C ASN A 258 9.72 -4.22 2.90
N MET A 259 10.02 -2.97 3.24
CA MET A 259 10.09 -1.88 2.26
C MET A 259 11.17 -2.13 1.21
N ARG A 260 12.38 -2.55 1.61
CA ARG A 260 13.46 -2.86 0.66
C ARG A 260 13.09 -4.01 -0.28
N ALA A 261 12.52 -5.09 0.24
CA ALA A 261 12.11 -6.24 -0.55
C ALA A 261 11.05 -5.83 -1.58
N ASN A 262 10.02 -5.10 -1.16
CA ASN A 262 8.94 -4.65 -2.04
C ASN A 262 9.44 -3.66 -3.09
N VAL A 263 10.32 -2.72 -2.73
CA VAL A 263 10.92 -1.77 -3.68
C VAL A 263 11.77 -2.47 -4.73
N ILE A 264 12.59 -3.47 -4.36
CA ILE A 264 13.42 -4.22 -5.31
C ILE A 264 12.54 -4.98 -6.33
N VAL A 265 11.49 -5.64 -5.83
CA VAL A 265 10.54 -6.38 -6.69
C VAL A 265 9.75 -5.40 -7.57
N GLY A 266 9.27 -4.29 -7.01
CA GLY A 266 8.55 -3.24 -7.74
C GLY A 266 9.39 -2.61 -8.85
N ILE A 267 10.65 -2.26 -8.59
CA ILE A 267 11.57 -1.76 -9.63
C ILE A 267 11.77 -2.81 -10.74
N SER A 268 11.86 -4.09 -10.38
CA SER A 268 12.00 -5.17 -11.36
C SER A 268 10.76 -5.28 -12.25
N GLU A 269 9.56 -5.15 -11.66
CA GLU A 269 8.30 -5.07 -12.40
C GLU A 269 8.26 -3.84 -13.32
N ASP A 270 8.59 -2.66 -12.81
CA ASP A 270 8.60 -1.39 -13.57
C ASP A 270 9.52 -1.48 -14.78
N VAL A 271 10.74 -2.00 -14.59
CA VAL A 271 11.70 -2.21 -15.69
C VAL A 271 11.11 -3.13 -16.76
N LEU A 272 10.45 -4.22 -16.37
CA LEU A 272 9.83 -5.13 -17.34
C LEU A 272 8.67 -4.47 -18.09
N TRP A 273 7.84 -3.65 -17.43
CA TRP A 273 6.78 -2.89 -18.09
C TRP A 273 7.33 -1.87 -19.09
N PHE A 274 8.39 -1.14 -18.71
CA PHE A 274 9.10 -0.22 -19.60
C PHE A 274 9.65 -0.94 -20.84
N LEU A 275 10.37 -2.05 -20.62
CA LEU A 275 10.94 -2.83 -21.71
C LEU A 275 9.86 -3.42 -22.63
N HIS A 276 8.75 -3.90 -22.04
CA HIS A 276 7.59 -4.40 -22.78
C HIS A 276 6.94 -3.31 -23.65
N ALA A 277 6.69 -2.14 -23.07
CA ALA A 277 6.09 -1.01 -23.76
C ALA A 277 6.96 -0.54 -24.94
N ILE A 278 8.27 -0.33 -24.72
CA ILE A 278 9.21 0.08 -25.77
C ILE A 278 9.29 -0.97 -26.88
N ARG A 279 9.36 -2.25 -26.52
CA ARG A 279 9.41 -3.35 -27.49
C ARG A 279 8.15 -3.39 -28.36
N THR A 280 6.98 -3.31 -27.73
CA THR A 280 5.70 -3.38 -28.43
C THR A 280 5.49 -2.16 -29.33
N PHE A 281 5.84 -0.96 -28.86
CA PHE A 281 5.82 0.26 -29.66
C PHE A 281 6.70 0.10 -30.90
N ARG A 282 7.97 -0.30 -30.74
CA ARG A 282 8.92 -0.50 -31.86
C ARG A 282 8.44 -1.50 -32.89
N GLN A 283 7.80 -2.59 -32.47
CA GLN A 283 7.25 -3.62 -33.36
C GLN A 283 6.03 -3.15 -34.15
N ARG A 284 5.29 -2.17 -33.63
CA ARG A 284 4.07 -1.63 -34.25
C ARG A 284 4.28 -0.31 -34.98
N ARG A 285 5.51 0.24 -34.97
CA ARG A 285 5.83 1.48 -35.70
C ARG A 285 5.53 1.32 -37.18
N GLN A 286 4.91 2.35 -37.76
CA GLN A 286 4.56 2.39 -39.18
C GLN A 286 5.32 3.48 -39.91
N SER A 287 5.79 4.51 -39.21
CA SER A 287 6.55 5.62 -39.77
C SER A 287 8.03 5.58 -39.38
N THR A 288 8.89 6.15 -40.22
CA THR A 288 10.28 6.45 -39.86
C THR A 288 10.36 7.59 -38.83
N ASN A 289 9.38 8.50 -38.82
CA ASN A 289 9.28 9.60 -37.87
C ASN A 289 8.53 9.18 -36.60
N ILE A 290 9.23 9.19 -35.45
CA ILE A 290 8.67 8.78 -34.17
C ILE A 290 7.52 9.68 -33.70
N LEU A 291 7.55 10.98 -34.03
CA LEU A 291 6.51 11.92 -33.61
C LEU A 291 5.15 11.59 -34.23
N VAL A 292 5.15 11.09 -35.47
CA VAL A 292 3.94 10.61 -36.16
C VAL A 292 3.36 9.39 -35.45
N ASP A 293 4.21 8.41 -35.10
CA ASP A 293 3.77 7.21 -34.39
C ASP A 293 3.27 7.53 -32.96
N LEU A 294 3.84 8.52 -32.28
CA LEU A 294 3.40 8.98 -30.95
C LEU A 294 2.02 9.64 -30.97
N GLN A 295 1.69 10.35 -32.05
CA GLN A 295 0.37 10.95 -32.25
C GLN A 295 -0.68 9.92 -32.71
N ASN A 296 -0.25 8.77 -33.23
CA ASN A 296 -1.13 7.72 -33.71
C ASN A 296 -1.73 6.88 -32.56
N LYS A 297 -3.04 7.06 -32.30
CA LYS A 297 -3.80 6.31 -31.28
C LYS A 297 -3.79 4.79 -31.46
N ALA A 298 -3.54 4.29 -32.67
CA ALA A 298 -3.43 2.86 -32.94
C ALA A 298 -2.12 2.25 -32.41
N ILE A 299 -1.10 3.09 -32.15
CA ILE A 299 0.25 2.66 -31.74
C ILE A 299 0.58 3.15 -30.33
N ASN A 300 0.25 4.41 -30.01
CA ASN A 300 0.70 5.06 -28.77
C ASN A 300 0.17 4.42 -27.47
N TRP A 301 -0.93 3.67 -27.54
CA TRP A 301 -1.47 2.91 -26.40
C TRP A 301 -0.45 1.91 -25.83
N THR A 302 0.49 1.44 -26.67
CA THR A 302 1.58 0.55 -26.24
C THR A 302 2.52 1.20 -25.22
N LEU A 303 2.51 2.53 -25.12
CA LEU A 303 3.30 3.31 -24.17
C LEU A 303 2.52 3.68 -22.90
N ILE A 304 1.24 3.30 -22.79
CA ILE A 304 0.44 3.52 -21.57
C ILE A 304 1.14 2.98 -20.31
N PRO A 305 1.75 1.77 -20.30
CA PRO A 305 2.45 1.27 -19.11
C PRO A 305 3.53 2.22 -18.59
N ILE A 306 4.25 2.92 -19.48
CA ILE A 306 5.27 3.89 -19.09
C ILE A 306 4.62 5.07 -18.35
N LEU A 307 3.52 5.59 -18.88
CA LEU A 307 2.78 6.68 -18.23
C LEU A 307 2.23 6.25 -16.87
N LEU A 308 1.70 5.03 -16.77
CA LEU A 308 1.17 4.48 -15.52
C LEU A 308 2.27 4.26 -14.49
N VAL A 309 3.39 3.63 -14.86
CA VAL A 309 4.54 3.45 -13.97
C VAL A 309 5.05 4.81 -13.47
N ILE A 310 5.28 5.78 -14.37
CA ILE A 310 5.73 7.13 -13.97
C ILE A 310 4.72 7.78 -13.02
N SER A 311 3.41 7.68 -13.29
CA SER A 311 2.39 8.28 -12.43
C SER A 311 2.38 7.67 -11.03
N VAL A 312 2.54 6.36 -10.92
CA VAL A 312 2.62 5.61 -9.66
C VAL A 312 3.93 5.96 -8.95
N SER A 313 5.07 5.97 -9.63
CA SER A 313 6.35 6.36 -9.02
C SER A 313 6.34 7.80 -8.50
N LEU A 314 5.72 8.73 -9.23
CA LEU A 314 5.55 10.13 -8.78
C LEU A 314 4.66 10.20 -7.54
N GLY A 315 3.57 9.43 -7.50
CA GLY A 315 2.74 9.34 -6.31
C GLY A 315 3.52 8.83 -5.10
N MET A 316 4.36 7.79 -5.26
CA MET A 316 5.17 7.25 -4.16
C MET A 316 6.14 8.28 -3.58
N THR A 317 6.56 9.26 -4.38
CA THR A 317 7.45 10.31 -3.86
C THR A 317 6.80 11.15 -2.76
N PHE A 318 5.46 11.16 -2.65
CA PHE A 318 4.80 11.82 -1.52
C PHE A 318 5.20 11.21 -0.18
N GLU A 319 5.37 9.88 -0.09
CA GLU A 319 5.81 9.21 1.14
C GLU A 319 7.21 9.66 1.58
N LEU A 320 8.05 10.15 0.66
CA LEU A 320 9.39 10.63 0.99
C LEU A 320 9.37 11.95 1.78
N PHE A 321 8.29 12.72 1.68
CA PHE A 321 8.17 13.99 2.40
C PHE A 321 7.76 13.80 3.86
N ASP A 322 7.08 12.69 4.20
CA ASP A 322 6.63 12.31 5.56
C ASP A 322 6.21 13.52 6.41
N PHE A 323 5.18 14.25 5.95
CA PHE A 323 4.72 15.49 6.59
C PHE A 323 3.61 15.23 7.62
N PRO A 324 3.52 16.04 8.70
CA PRO A 324 2.45 15.93 9.68
C PRO A 324 1.08 16.25 9.05
N PRO A 325 -0.01 15.60 9.50
CA PRO A 325 -1.28 15.62 8.83
C PRO A 325 -1.87 17.04 8.75
N ILE A 326 -2.17 17.47 7.53
CA ILE A 326 -2.88 18.70 7.23
C ILE A 326 -4.30 18.58 7.81
N MET A 327 -4.70 19.60 8.58
CA MET A 327 -5.95 19.60 9.35
C MET A 327 -6.10 18.40 10.29
N ASP A 328 -4.99 17.80 10.72
CA ASP A 328 -4.95 16.56 11.52
C ASP A 328 -5.60 15.33 10.84
N LEU A 329 -5.84 15.37 9.52
CA LEU A 329 -6.56 14.31 8.80
C LEU A 329 -5.83 13.74 7.58
N LEU A 330 -5.09 14.58 6.85
CA LEU A 330 -4.49 14.21 5.56
C LEU A 330 -2.96 14.31 5.61
N ASP A 331 -2.28 13.18 5.47
CA ASP A 331 -0.81 13.11 5.45
C ASP A 331 -0.27 12.71 4.08
N ALA A 332 1.05 12.48 4.02
CA ALA A 332 1.76 12.01 2.84
C ALA A 332 1.23 10.65 2.35
N HIS A 333 0.97 9.72 3.27
CA HIS A 333 0.56 8.36 2.95
C HIS A 333 -0.87 8.30 2.39
N ALA A 334 -1.81 9.05 2.98
CA ALA A 334 -3.15 9.23 2.42
C ALA A 334 -3.10 9.85 1.02
N THR A 335 -2.23 10.84 0.80
CA THR A 335 -2.07 11.47 -0.52
C THR A 335 -1.59 10.47 -1.57
N TRP A 336 -0.65 9.61 -1.20
CA TRP A 336 -0.21 8.50 -2.03
C TRP A 336 -1.38 7.59 -2.42
N HIS A 337 -2.20 7.15 -1.45
CA HIS A 337 -3.39 6.33 -1.72
C HIS A 337 -4.35 7.01 -2.69
N PHE A 338 -4.59 8.31 -2.53
CA PHE A 338 -5.44 9.05 -3.46
C PHE A 338 -4.90 9.03 -4.90
N CYS A 339 -3.59 9.23 -5.06
CA CYS A 339 -2.94 9.25 -6.36
C CYS A 339 -3.00 7.90 -7.10
N THR A 340 -2.99 6.77 -6.41
CA THR A 340 -2.98 5.43 -7.03
C THR A 340 -4.34 4.96 -7.56
N ILE A 341 -5.44 5.61 -7.15
CA ILE A 341 -6.79 5.28 -7.64
C ILE A 341 -6.86 5.43 -9.16
N TRP A 342 -6.30 6.52 -9.69
CA TRP A 342 -6.45 6.85 -11.11
C TRP A 342 -5.67 5.89 -12.02
N PRO A 343 -4.38 5.60 -11.79
CA PRO A 343 -3.65 4.63 -12.62
C PRO A 343 -4.31 3.24 -12.64
N ALA A 344 -4.90 2.80 -11.52
CA ALA A 344 -5.58 1.51 -11.44
C ALA A 344 -6.78 1.42 -12.41
N LEU A 345 -7.49 2.52 -12.67
CA LEU A 345 -8.58 2.57 -13.67
C LEU A 345 -8.11 2.35 -15.11
N TYR A 346 -6.83 2.65 -15.42
CA TYR A 346 -6.25 2.52 -16.76
C TYR A 346 -5.47 1.22 -16.96
N TRP A 347 -4.96 0.61 -15.90
CA TRP A 347 -4.21 -0.64 -15.97
C TRP A 347 -5.01 -1.80 -16.59
N TYR A 348 -6.24 -2.02 -16.11
CA TYR A 348 -7.04 -3.16 -16.58
C TYR A 348 -7.53 -3.02 -18.03
N PRO A 349 -8.04 -1.84 -18.49
CA PRO A 349 -8.32 -1.63 -19.90
C PRO A 349 -7.10 -1.83 -20.80
N TYR A 350 -5.91 -1.38 -20.36
CA TYR A 350 -4.67 -1.66 -21.07
C TYR A 350 -4.39 -3.17 -21.14
N MET A 351 -4.52 -3.91 -20.04
CA MET A 351 -4.31 -5.35 -19.98
C MET A 351 -5.26 -6.13 -20.91
N VAL A 352 -6.55 -5.76 -20.96
CA VAL A 352 -7.49 -6.33 -21.95
C VAL A 352 -6.94 -6.10 -23.37
N ARG A 353 -6.61 -4.85 -23.70
CA ARG A 353 -6.13 -4.51 -25.06
C ARG A 353 -4.81 -5.20 -25.41
N ASP A 354 -3.91 -5.36 -24.45
CA ASP A 354 -2.65 -6.08 -24.64
C ASP A 354 -2.87 -7.56 -24.97
N VAL A 355 -3.85 -8.22 -24.34
CA VAL A 355 -4.20 -9.59 -24.67
C VAL A 355 -4.90 -9.67 -26.02
N GLU A 356 -5.95 -8.88 -26.25
CA GLU A 356 -6.73 -8.92 -27.50
C GLU A 356 -5.87 -8.60 -28.74
N GLN A 357 -4.95 -7.63 -28.65
CA GLN A 357 -4.13 -7.22 -29.80
C GLN A 357 -2.76 -7.89 -29.85
N GLY A 358 -2.25 -8.40 -28.73
CA GLY A 358 -0.86 -8.85 -28.59
C GLY A 358 -0.66 -10.33 -28.32
N VAL A 359 -1.74 -11.06 -27.99
CA VAL A 359 -1.68 -12.47 -27.58
C VAL A 359 -2.73 -13.31 -28.28
N LYS A 360 -3.99 -12.84 -28.33
CA LYS A 360 -5.12 -13.58 -28.87
C LYS A 360 -4.99 -13.82 -30.38
N ASP A 361 -5.39 -15.01 -30.81
CA ASP A 361 -5.55 -15.32 -32.23
C ASP A 361 -7.02 -15.07 -32.64
N THR A 362 -7.23 -14.04 -33.44
CA THR A 362 -8.57 -13.56 -33.84
C THR A 362 -9.28 -14.52 -34.79
N LYS A 363 -8.61 -15.57 -35.29
CA LYS A 363 -9.25 -16.58 -36.17
C LYS A 363 -10.23 -17.51 -35.45
N PHE A 364 -10.27 -17.43 -34.12
CA PHE A 364 -11.16 -18.22 -33.26
C PHE A 364 -12.24 -17.39 -32.56
N GLU A 365 -12.44 -16.14 -33.02
CA GLU A 365 -13.65 -15.34 -32.74
C GLU A 365 -14.81 -15.81 -33.60
#